data_AF-A0A317SEF2-F1
#
_entry.id   AF-A0A317SEF2-F1
#
_cell.length_a   1.000
_cell.length_b   1.000
_cell.length_c   1.000
_cell.angle_alpha   90.00
_cell.angle_beta   90.00
_cell.angle_gamma   90.00
#
_symmetry.space_group_name_H-M   'P 1'
#
loop_
_entity.id
_entity.type
_entity.pdbx_description
1 polymer ?
#
loop_
_entity_poly.entity_id
_entity_poly.type
_entity_poly.pdbx_seq_one_letter_code
_entity_poly.pdbx_strand_id
1 'polypeptide(L)'
;LYKQTTLVVDALDECDTNARRELLGALKYIIVSSRNLVKIFVSSPSNDDITFQLESFPNYRIEARDNEGDIKKFVREKIDRSIEERELLRGNVSPELKELICTRLVGGANGMHSVPLLRPGMNHLLLILYMLRFHWAVLQIKDLCRLKTKSDIKEKLGKLPGGLVKMYHEIHKQI
;
A
#
# COMPACT_ATOMS: atom_id res chain seq x y z
N LEU A 1 -9.09 -15.36 33.89
CA LEU A 1 -9.81 -14.49 32.91
C LEU A 1 -8.89 -13.36 32.47
N TYR A 2 -8.92 -12.98 31.19
CA TYR A 2 -8.11 -11.88 30.65
C TYR A 2 -8.69 -10.51 31.02
N LYS A 3 -7.83 -9.60 31.51
CA LYS A 3 -8.22 -8.22 31.86
C LYS A 3 -8.59 -7.38 30.63
N GLN A 4 -8.03 -7.72 29.48
CA GLN A 4 -8.27 -7.05 28.21
C GLN A 4 -8.20 -8.06 27.06
N THR A 5 -9.07 -7.91 26.07
CA THR A 5 -9.02 -8.64 24.80
C THR A 5 -8.99 -7.65 23.63
N THR A 6 -8.15 -7.90 22.64
CA THR A 6 -8.09 -7.10 21.41
C THR A 6 -8.51 -7.98 20.24
N LEU A 7 -9.50 -7.54 19.48
CA LEU A 7 -9.97 -8.16 18.24
C LEU A 7 -9.55 -7.27 17.06
N VAL A 8 -8.97 -7.86 16.03
CA VAL A 8 -8.62 -7.18 14.78
C VAL A 8 -9.33 -7.91 13.65
N VAL A 9 -10.16 -7.21 12.91
CA VAL A 9 -10.92 -7.72 11.77
C VAL A 9 -10.41 -7.01 10.53
N ASP A 10 -9.76 -7.75 9.65
CA ASP A 10 -9.24 -7.20 8.39
C ASP A 10 -10.22 -7.43 7.23
N ALA A 11 -10.19 -6.53 6.23
CA ALA A 11 -10.96 -6.61 5.00
C ALA A 11 -12.46 -6.92 5.18
N LEU A 12 -13.15 -6.15 6.04
CA LEU A 12 -14.58 -6.38 6.35
C LEU A 12 -15.51 -6.31 5.12
N ASP A 13 -15.10 -5.60 4.07
CA ASP A 13 -15.81 -5.50 2.80
C ASP A 13 -15.86 -6.80 2.00
N GLU A 14 -14.94 -7.75 2.25
CA GLU A 14 -14.95 -9.08 1.61
C GLU A 14 -16.13 -9.96 2.06
N CYS A 15 -16.77 -9.61 3.18
CA CYS A 15 -18.01 -10.26 3.60
C CYS A 15 -19.17 -9.85 2.68
N ASP A 16 -20.11 -10.75 2.41
CA ASP A 16 -21.38 -10.33 1.83
C ASP A 16 -22.17 -9.44 2.82
N THR A 17 -23.16 -8.70 2.32
CA THR A 17 -23.90 -7.72 3.12
C THR A 17 -24.61 -8.32 4.34
N ASN A 18 -25.10 -9.56 4.26
CA ASN A 18 -25.80 -10.19 5.37
C ASN A 18 -24.81 -10.67 6.43
N ALA A 19 -23.77 -11.40 6.03
CA ALA A 19 -22.71 -11.84 6.95
C ALA A 19 -22.04 -10.65 7.65
N ARG A 20 -21.79 -9.56 6.91
CA ARG A 20 -21.22 -8.32 7.47
C ARG A 20 -22.12 -7.71 8.55
N ARG A 21 -23.44 -7.65 8.32
CA ARG A 21 -24.40 -7.12 9.29
C ARG A 21 -24.44 -7.99 10.56
N GLU A 22 -24.48 -9.31 10.40
CA GLU A 22 -24.46 -10.24 11.53
C GLU A 22 -23.16 -10.13 12.34
N LEU A 23 -22.02 -10.07 11.66
CA LEU A 23 -20.71 -9.89 12.28
C LEU A 23 -20.65 -8.58 13.07
N LEU A 24 -21.04 -7.46 12.46
CA LEU A 24 -21.08 -6.16 13.14
C LEU A 24 -22.05 -6.18 14.34
N GLY A 25 -23.18 -6.86 14.23
CA GLY A 25 -24.11 -7.08 15.34
C GLY A 25 -23.46 -7.85 16.50
N ALA A 26 -22.76 -8.94 16.20
CA ALA A 26 -22.03 -9.72 17.19
C ALA A 26 -20.91 -8.92 17.87
N LEU A 27 -20.12 -8.16 17.10
CA LEU A 27 -19.05 -7.31 17.65
C LEU A 27 -19.62 -6.23 18.58
N LYS A 28 -20.72 -5.58 18.20
CA LYS A 28 -21.43 -4.61 19.05
C LYS A 28 -21.95 -5.27 20.33
N TYR A 29 -22.52 -6.46 20.23
CA TYR A 29 -22.99 -7.22 21.39
C TYR A 29 -21.84 -7.55 22.36
N ILE A 30 -20.67 -7.95 21.84
CA ILE A 30 -19.48 -8.24 22.65
C ILE A 30 -19.00 -7.00 23.40
N ILE A 31 -19.00 -5.83 22.76
CA ILE A 31 -18.61 -4.56 23.40
C ILE A 31 -19.54 -4.25 24.59
N VAL A 32 -20.85 -4.44 24.43
CA VAL A 32 -21.85 -4.13 25.46
C VAL A 32 -21.88 -5.17 26.58
N SER A 33 -21.72 -6.45 26.24
CA SER A 33 -21.95 -7.57 27.18
C SER A 33 -20.69 -7.98 27.94
N SER A 34 -19.50 -7.57 27.47
CA SER A 34 -18.25 -7.95 28.12
C SER A 34 -18.03 -7.19 29.43
N ARG A 35 -17.72 -7.93 30.50
CA ARG A 35 -17.31 -7.36 31.80
C ARG A 35 -15.88 -6.80 31.80
N ASN A 36 -15.05 -7.22 30.84
CA ASN A 36 -13.66 -6.80 30.69
C ASN A 36 -13.48 -5.94 29.43
N LEU A 37 -12.41 -5.14 29.39
CA LEU A 37 -12.13 -4.25 28.26
C LEU A 37 -11.94 -5.04 26.96
N VAL A 38 -12.76 -4.75 25.95
CA VAL A 38 -12.59 -5.27 24.59
C VAL A 38 -12.26 -4.11 23.66
N LYS A 39 -11.14 -4.21 22.95
CA LYS A 39 -10.76 -3.28 21.87
C LYS A 39 -11.01 -3.98 20.54
N ILE A 40 -11.73 -3.33 19.63
CA ILE A 40 -12.02 -3.89 18.32
C ILE A 40 -11.52 -2.91 17.26
N PHE A 41 -10.66 -3.41 16.38
CA PHE A 41 -10.17 -2.69 15.21
C PHE A 41 -10.73 -3.36 13.96
N VAL A 42 -11.25 -2.54 13.04
CA VAL A 42 -11.83 -3.00 11.78
C VAL A 42 -11.18 -2.23 10.65
N SER A 43 -10.65 -2.93 9.65
CA SER A 43 -10.20 -2.34 8.39
C SER A 43 -11.13 -2.72 7.24
N SER A 44 -11.32 -1.76 6.34
CA SER A 44 -12.11 -1.89 5.11
C SER A 44 -11.72 -0.77 4.15
N PRO A 45 -11.68 -1.00 2.82
CA PRO A 45 -11.82 0.03 1.81
C PRO A 45 -13.10 0.84 2.03
N SER A 46 -13.14 2.09 1.58
CA SER A 46 -14.29 2.98 1.79
C SER A 46 -15.56 2.37 1.19
N ASN A 47 -16.49 1.98 2.05
CA ASN A 47 -17.81 1.51 1.68
C ASN A 47 -18.87 2.27 2.51
N ASP A 48 -19.91 2.75 1.85
CA ASP A 48 -20.90 3.64 2.47
C ASP A 48 -21.72 2.90 3.54
N ASP A 49 -21.98 1.60 3.34
CA ASP A 49 -22.75 0.78 4.28
C ASP A 49 -21.97 0.51 5.59
N ILE A 50 -20.66 0.26 5.49
CA ILE A 50 -19.74 0.09 6.63
C ILE A 50 -19.61 1.41 7.37
N THR A 51 -19.46 2.51 6.64
CA THR A 51 -19.35 3.86 7.20
C THR A 51 -20.59 4.20 8.02
N PHE A 52 -21.78 3.93 7.48
CA PHE A 52 -23.04 4.18 8.19
C PHE A 52 -23.18 3.31 9.44
N GLN A 53 -22.90 2.00 9.35
CA GLN A 53 -23.04 1.10 10.50
C GLN A 53 -22.05 1.37 11.63
N LEU A 54 -20.93 2.03 11.32
CA LEU A 54 -19.85 2.36 12.25
C LEU A 54 -19.76 3.86 12.57
N GLU A 55 -20.71 4.69 12.13
CA GLU A 55 -20.67 6.15 12.29
C GLU A 55 -20.56 6.58 13.76
N SER A 56 -21.15 5.81 14.68
CA SER A 56 -21.10 6.06 16.13
C SER A 56 -19.75 5.71 16.77
N PHE A 57 -18.78 5.17 16.02
CA PHE A 57 -17.47 4.74 16.52
C PHE A 57 -16.35 5.60 15.91
N PRO A 58 -15.20 5.74 16.60
CA PRO A 58 -14.04 6.41 16.03
C PRO A 58 -13.63 5.77 14.69
N ASN A 59 -13.66 6.57 13.62
CA ASN A 59 -13.29 6.13 12.28
C ASN A 59 -12.02 6.87 11.84
N TYR A 60 -10.94 6.12 11.62
CA TYR A 60 -9.70 6.64 11.08
C TYR A 60 -9.68 6.41 9.58
N ARG A 61 -9.96 7.46 8.81
CA ARG A 61 -9.84 7.41 7.34
C ARG A 61 -8.39 7.67 6.94
N ILE A 62 -7.79 6.69 6.25
CA ILE A 62 -6.51 6.86 5.57
C ILE A 62 -6.83 7.34 4.15
N GLU A 63 -6.65 8.64 3.90
CA GLU A 63 -6.92 9.24 2.60
C GLU A 63 -5.67 9.19 1.70
N ALA A 64 -5.88 8.88 0.42
CA ALA A 64 -4.83 8.85 -0.60
C ALA A 64 -4.40 10.23 -1.11
N ARG A 65 -4.90 11.32 -0.50
CA ARG A 65 -4.66 12.68 -0.95
C ARG A 65 -3.27 13.10 -0.48
N ASP A 66 -2.45 13.56 -1.44
CA ASP A 66 -1.07 14.01 -1.23
C ASP A 66 -0.08 12.91 -0.76
N ASN A 67 -0.03 11.80 -1.50
CA ASN A 67 0.81 10.65 -1.18
C ASN A 67 2.27 10.76 -1.67
N GLU A 68 2.64 11.87 -2.30
CA GLU A 68 4.00 12.06 -2.84
C GLU A 68 5.05 12.07 -1.71
N GLY A 69 4.73 12.72 -0.59
CA GLY A 69 5.58 12.70 0.60
C GLY A 69 5.78 11.29 1.15
N ASP A 70 4.70 10.52 1.27
CA ASP A 70 4.72 9.16 1.81
C ASP A 70 5.50 8.20 0.93
N ILE A 71 5.28 8.23 -0.39
CA ILE A 71 6.02 7.34 -1.31
C ILE A 71 7.51 7.67 -1.33
N LYS A 72 7.87 8.96 -1.27
CA LYS A 72 9.26 9.41 -1.20
C LYS A 72 9.94 8.94 0.07
N LYS A 73 9.27 9.06 1.21
CA LYS A 73 9.76 8.57 2.51
C LYS A 73 9.91 7.04 2.47
N PHE A 74 8.88 6.33 2.02
CA PHE A 74 8.88 4.87 1.92
C PHE A 74 10.02 4.33 1.04
N VAL A 75 10.19 4.87 -0.17
CA VAL A 75 11.25 4.45 -1.09
C VAL A 75 12.62 4.63 -0.45
N ARG A 76 12.86 5.77 0.19
CA ARG A 76 14.15 6.06 0.84
C ARG A 76 14.43 5.10 1.99
N GLU A 77 13.49 4.95 2.92
CA GLU A 77 13.63 4.02 4.05
C GLU A 77 13.82 2.57 3.59
N LYS A 78 13.11 2.16 2.54
CA LYS A 78 13.22 0.79 2.01
C LYS A 78 14.56 0.56 1.31
N ILE A 79 15.08 1.53 0.56
CA ILE A 79 16.42 1.46 -0.04
C ILE A 79 17.49 1.43 1.06
N ASP A 80 17.40 2.29 2.07
CA ASP A 80 18.33 2.31 3.19
C ASP A 80 18.40 0.96 3.89
N ARG A 81 17.23 0.40 4.23
CA ARG A 81 17.15 -0.94 4.81
C ARG A 81 17.77 -2.01 3.91
N SER A 82 17.52 -1.96 2.59
CA SER A 82 18.09 -2.94 1.65
C SER A 82 19.61 -2.84 1.53
N ILE A 83 20.18 -1.66 1.76
CA ILE A 83 21.64 -1.44 1.82
C ILE A 83 22.19 -2.00 3.14
N GLU A 84 21.56 -1.67 4.26
CA GLU A 84 21.94 -2.13 5.61
C GLU A 84 21.90 -3.67 5.71
N GLU A 85 20.84 -4.29 5.19
CA GLU A 85 20.65 -5.74 5.13
C GLU A 85 21.54 -6.42 4.07
N ARG A 86 22.35 -5.64 3.33
CA ARG A 86 23.26 -6.08 2.27
C ARG A 86 22.56 -6.78 1.09
N GLU A 87 21.25 -6.59 0.93
CA GLU A 87 20.50 -7.08 -0.22
C GLU A 87 20.86 -6.29 -1.49
N LEU A 88 20.99 -4.97 -1.37
CA LEU A 88 21.33 -4.10 -2.50
C LEU A 88 22.84 -3.90 -2.60
N LEU A 89 23.44 -4.41 -3.68
CA LEU A 89 24.89 -4.32 -3.95
C LEU A 89 25.79 -4.68 -2.75
N ARG A 90 25.35 -5.61 -1.90
CA ARG A 90 26.06 -6.01 -0.66
C ARG A 90 26.36 -4.85 0.29
N GLY A 91 25.53 -3.80 0.25
CA GLY A 91 25.70 -2.58 1.05
C GLY A 91 26.64 -1.54 0.44
N ASN A 92 27.26 -1.81 -0.72
CA ASN A 92 28.20 -0.87 -1.36
C ASN A 92 27.51 -0.01 -2.43
N VAL A 93 26.64 0.88 -1.96
CA VAL A 93 25.91 1.85 -2.80
C VAL A 93 26.46 3.25 -2.54
N SER A 94 26.85 3.98 -3.60
CA SER A 94 27.32 5.37 -3.45
C SER A 94 26.15 6.32 -3.23
N PRO A 95 26.34 7.47 -2.56
CA PRO A 95 25.29 8.46 -2.34
C PRO A 95 24.60 8.91 -3.65
N GLU A 96 25.37 9.06 -4.73
CA GLU A 96 24.86 9.49 -6.04
C GLU A 96 23.99 8.40 -6.68
N LEU A 97 24.38 7.13 -6.54
CA LEU A 97 23.59 6.01 -7.04
C LEU A 97 22.30 5.84 -6.23
N LYS A 98 22.37 6.01 -4.91
CA LYS A 98 21.19 5.98 -4.03
C LYS A 98 20.19 7.07 -4.43
N GLU A 99 20.66 8.30 -4.62
CA GLU A 99 19.76 9.40 -4.99
C GLU A 99 19.17 9.21 -6.39
N LEU A 100 19.96 8.66 -7.33
CA LEU A 100 19.45 8.28 -8.65
C LEU A 100 18.34 7.23 -8.56
N ILE A 101 18.53 6.16 -7.77
CA ILE A 101 17.51 5.13 -7.55
C ILE A 101 16.25 5.77 -6.97
N CYS A 102 16.38 6.56 -5.90
CA CYS A 102 15.24 7.18 -5.24
C CYS A 102 14.48 8.11 -6.18
N THR A 103 15.18 8.98 -6.91
CA THR A 103 14.57 9.92 -7.87
C THR A 103 13.78 9.18 -8.95
N ARG A 104 14.34 8.10 -9.50
CA ARG A 104 13.69 7.33 -10.58
C ARG A 104 12.49 6.55 -10.09
N LEU A 105 12.57 5.94 -8.90
CA LEU A 105 11.47 5.19 -8.32
C LEU A 105 10.33 6.11 -7.87
N VAL A 106 10.62 7.25 -7.23
CA VAL A 106 9.60 8.23 -6.86
C VAL A 106 8.94 8.82 -8.10
N GLY A 107 9.71 9.21 -9.11
CA GLY A 107 9.17 9.71 -10.38
C GLY A 107 8.29 8.68 -11.11
N GLY A 108 8.69 7.41 -11.12
CA GLY A 108 7.90 6.33 -11.72
C GLY A 108 6.60 6.05 -10.95
N ALA A 109 6.65 6.02 -9.62
CA ALA A 109 5.48 5.83 -8.77
C ALA A 109 4.49 7.01 -8.88
N ASN A 110 4.99 8.24 -8.96
CA ASN A 110 4.17 9.42 -9.23
C ASN A 110 3.59 9.37 -10.65
N GLY A 111 4.35 8.94 -11.66
CA GLY A 111 3.84 8.76 -13.03
C GLY A 111 2.63 7.82 -13.16
N MET A 112 2.26 7.11 -12.10
CA MET A 112 1.09 6.24 -11.99
C MET A 112 -0.25 6.97 -11.75
N HIS A 113 -0.25 8.32 -11.71
CA HIS A 113 -1.47 9.14 -11.66
C HIS A 113 -2.34 9.06 -12.92
N SER A 114 -1.76 8.75 -14.08
CA SER A 114 -2.42 8.78 -15.38
C SER A 114 -3.03 7.42 -15.74
N VAL A 115 -4.00 6.99 -14.95
CA VAL A 115 -4.96 5.96 -15.41
C VAL A 115 -6.15 6.69 -16.02
N PRO A 116 -6.35 6.65 -17.36
CA PRO A 116 -7.42 7.38 -18.05
C PRO A 116 -8.84 6.94 -17.68
N LEU A 117 -9.00 5.95 -16.79
CA LEU A 117 -10.28 5.34 -16.43
C LEU A 117 -10.92 5.95 -15.17
N LEU A 118 -10.30 6.95 -14.54
CA LEU A 118 -10.89 7.63 -13.38
C LEU A 118 -12.06 8.52 -13.84
N ARG A 119 -13.26 7.95 -13.84
CA ARG A 119 -14.49 8.74 -13.95
C ARG A 119 -14.72 9.53 -12.65
N PRO A 120 -15.28 10.76 -12.70
CA PRO A 120 -15.68 11.49 -11.51
C PRO A 120 -16.60 10.64 -10.63
N GLY A 121 -16.29 10.50 -9.33
CA GLY A 121 -17.07 9.71 -8.37
C GLY A 121 -16.44 8.37 -7.94
N MET A 122 -15.33 7.93 -8.55
CA MET A 122 -14.68 6.65 -8.22
C MET A 122 -13.57 6.79 -7.17
N ASN A 123 -13.90 7.23 -5.95
CA ASN A 123 -12.93 7.37 -4.84
C ASN A 123 -12.19 6.06 -4.51
N HIS A 124 -12.85 4.91 -4.69
CA HIS A 124 -12.23 3.59 -4.50
C HIS A 124 -11.04 3.32 -5.45
N LEU A 125 -11.10 3.82 -6.70
CA LEU A 125 -9.97 3.68 -7.61
C LEU A 125 -8.77 4.52 -7.17
N LEU A 126 -8.97 5.64 -6.47
CA LEU A 126 -7.86 6.43 -5.94
C LEU A 126 -7.06 5.64 -4.89
N LEU A 127 -7.73 4.84 -4.05
CA LEU A 127 -7.09 3.96 -3.07
C LEU A 127 -6.38 2.78 -3.75
N ILE A 128 -6.99 2.15 -4.76
CA ILE A 128 -6.32 1.10 -5.56
C ILE A 128 -5.06 1.66 -6.20
N LEU A 129 -5.15 2.84 -6.84
CA LEU A 129 -4.00 3.52 -7.43
C LEU A 129 -2.98 3.95 -6.39
N TYR A 130 -3.38 4.25 -5.16
CA TYR A 130 -2.46 4.50 -4.05
C TYR A 130 -1.68 3.22 -3.70
N MET A 131 -2.37 2.12 -3.42
CA MET A 131 -1.72 0.85 -3.03
C MET A 131 -0.80 0.32 -4.13
N LEU A 132 -1.20 0.46 -5.40
CA LEU A 132 -0.39 0.07 -6.54
C LEU A 132 0.96 0.80 -6.61
N ARG A 133 1.10 2.03 -6.07
CA ARG A 133 2.37 2.81 -6.13
C ARG A 133 3.41 2.22 -5.21
N PHE A 134 3.00 1.93 -3.98
CA PHE A 134 3.85 1.30 -2.99
C PHE A 134 4.21 -0.10 -3.43
N HIS A 135 3.23 -0.86 -3.94
CA HIS A 135 3.48 -2.19 -4.48
C HIS A 135 4.47 -2.15 -5.65
N TRP A 136 4.28 -1.22 -6.59
CA TRP A 136 5.21 -1.00 -7.70
C TRP A 136 6.63 -0.70 -7.20
N ALA A 137 6.77 0.23 -6.26
CA ALA A 137 8.06 0.58 -5.68
C ALA A 137 8.73 -0.63 -5.00
N VAL A 138 7.97 -1.44 -4.26
CA VAL A 138 8.46 -2.68 -3.65
C VAL A 138 9.00 -3.65 -4.71
N LEU A 139 8.26 -3.86 -5.80
CA LEU A 139 8.68 -4.75 -6.88
C LEU A 139 9.97 -4.25 -7.54
N GLN A 140 10.05 -2.96 -7.84
CA GLN A 140 11.28 -2.41 -8.44
C GLN A 140 12.48 -2.53 -7.49
N ILE A 141 12.31 -2.26 -6.19
CA ILE A 141 13.40 -2.41 -5.21
C ILE A 141 13.85 -3.87 -5.13
N LYS A 142 12.91 -4.82 -5.09
CA LYS A 142 13.23 -6.26 -5.12
C LYS A 142 14.00 -6.65 -6.37
N ASP A 143 13.61 -6.14 -7.54
CA ASP A 143 14.34 -6.36 -8.79
C ASP A 143 15.76 -5.79 -8.72
N LEU A 144 15.92 -4.57 -8.20
CA LEU A 144 17.25 -3.95 -8.04
C LEU A 144 18.15 -4.76 -7.10
N CYS A 145 17.60 -5.33 -6.02
CA CYS A 145 18.35 -6.19 -5.09
C CYS A 145 18.83 -7.50 -5.73
N ARG A 146 18.22 -7.95 -6.84
CA ARG A 146 18.68 -9.13 -7.59
C ARG A 146 19.89 -8.81 -8.47
N LEU A 147 20.13 -7.54 -8.78
CA LEU A 147 21.23 -7.10 -9.64
C LEU A 147 22.53 -6.98 -8.85
N LYS A 148 23.63 -7.46 -9.44
CA LYS A 148 24.93 -7.54 -8.76
C LYS A 148 25.86 -6.38 -9.10
N THR A 149 25.57 -5.62 -10.15
CA THR A 149 26.45 -4.54 -10.62
C THR A 149 25.75 -3.19 -10.70
N LYS A 150 26.54 -2.12 -10.53
CA LYS A 150 26.06 -0.73 -10.67
C LYS A 150 25.57 -0.44 -12.08
N SER A 151 26.18 -1.06 -13.09
CA SER A 151 25.81 -0.89 -14.50
C SER A 151 24.43 -1.48 -14.80
N ASP A 152 24.16 -2.70 -14.31
CA ASP A 152 22.86 -3.35 -14.51
C ASP A 152 21.73 -2.56 -13.85
N ILE A 153 22.00 -2.01 -12.65
CA ILE A 153 21.05 -1.13 -11.96
C ILE A 153 20.75 0.10 -12.81
N LYS A 154 21.78 0.80 -13.32
CA LYS A 154 21.57 1.98 -14.18
C LYS A 154 20.79 1.64 -15.45
N GLU A 155 21.07 0.49 -16.05
CA GLU A 155 20.33 0.03 -17.23
C GLU A 155 18.85 -0.24 -16.90
N LYS A 156 18.56 -0.96 -15.80
CA LYS A 156 17.19 -1.21 -15.33
C LYS A 156 16.45 0.09 -15.02
N LEU A 157 17.11 1.05 -14.35
CA LEU A 157 16.56 2.39 -14.08
C LEU A 157 16.30 3.20 -15.37
N GLY A 158 17.04 2.92 -16.44
CA GLY A 158 16.83 3.47 -17.78
C GLY A 158 15.59 2.90 -18.47
N LYS A 159 15.24 1.64 -18.16
CA LYS A 159 14.13 0.89 -18.76
C LYS A 159 12.87 0.83 -17.89
N LEU A 160 12.79 1.60 -16.81
CA LEU A 160 11.62 1.59 -15.95
C LEU A 160 10.36 2.01 -16.73
N PRO A 161 9.24 1.28 -16.58
CA PRO A 161 8.00 1.63 -17.25
C PRO A 161 7.53 2.99 -16.76
N GLY A 162 7.24 3.90 -17.69
CA GLY A 162 6.71 5.24 -17.41
C GLY A 162 5.23 5.21 -17.01
N GLY A 163 4.89 4.52 -15.92
CA GLY A 163 3.55 4.42 -15.36
C GLY A 163 2.83 3.09 -15.63
N LEU A 164 1.64 2.96 -15.03
CA LEU A 164 0.84 1.72 -14.98
C LEU A 164 0.53 1.14 -16.36
N VAL A 165 0.18 2.01 -17.32
CA VAL A 165 -0.20 1.60 -18.68
C VAL A 165 0.96 0.91 -19.40
N LYS A 166 2.17 1.45 -19.28
CA LYS A 166 3.36 0.82 -19.91
C LYS A 166 3.74 -0.48 -19.20
N MET A 167 3.60 -0.53 -17.88
CA MET A 167 3.86 -1.75 -17.11
C MET A 167 2.91 -2.90 -17.48
N TYR A 168 1.59 -2.66 -17.57
CA TYR A 168 0.65 -3.70 -18.00
C TYR A 168 0.90 -4.15 -19.45
N HIS A 169 1.24 -3.23 -20.36
CA HIS A 169 1.63 -3.59 -21.72
C HIS A 169 2.89 -4.46 -21.78
N GLU A 170 3.86 -4.25 -20.89
CA GLU A 170 5.06 -5.09 -20.80
C GLU A 170 4.76 -6.47 -20.21
N ILE A 171 3.93 -6.55 -19.17
CA ILE A 171 3.52 -7.83 -18.57
C ILE A 171 2.73 -8.66 -19.60
N HIS A 172 1.80 -8.03 -20.34
CA HIS A 172 1.02 -8.72 -21.37
C HIS A 172 1.88 -9.16 -22.57
N LYS A 173 3.08 -8.60 -22.78
CA LYS A 173 4.01 -9.07 -23.82
C LYS A 173 4.83 -10.30 -23.40
N GLN A 174 4.83 -10.64 -22.11
CA GLN A 174 5.59 -11.76 -21.54
C GLN A 174 4.71 -12.99 -21.26
N ILE A 175 3.42 -12.92 -21.59
CA ILE A 175 2.41 -13.99 -21.49
C ILE A 175 1.93 -14.28 -22.91
#